data_AF-A0A8K1D5X2-F1
#
_entry.id   AF-A0A8K1D5X2-F1
#
_cell.length_a   1.000
_cell.length_b   1.000
_cell.length_c   1.000
_cell.angle_alpha   90.00
_cell.angle_beta   90.00
_cell.angle_gamma   90.00
#
_symmetry.space_group_name_H-M   'P 1'
#
loop_
_entity.id
_entity.type
_entity.pdbx_description
1 polymer ?
#
loop_
_entity_poly.entity_id
_entity_poly.type
_entity_poly.pdbx_seq_one_letter_code
_entity_poly.pdbx_strand_id
1 'polypeptide(L)' 'FSPARKGTTRYLTSTGADGTICFWQWHVKTMKFKDRPVKFAERSRPGVQISCSSFSS' A
#
# COMPACT_ATOMS: atom_id res chain seq x y z
N PHE A 1 6.24 -5.37 6.35
CA PHE A 1 7.54 -4.69 6.16
C PHE A 1 7.94 -4.90 4.70
N SER A 2 8.24 -3.87 3.89
CA SER A 2 8.46 -4.05 2.44
C SER A 2 9.82 -4.73 2.18
N PRO A 3 9.90 -5.98 1.66
CA PRO A 3 11.17 -6.66 1.44
C PRO A 3 12.01 -6.05 0.31
N ALA A 4 11.43 -5.18 -0.52
CA ALA A 4 12.15 -4.46 -1.57
C ALA A 4 12.92 -3.24 -0.99
N ARG A 5 14.13 -3.49 -0.45
CA ARG A 5 15.07 -2.44 0.00
C ARG A 5 15.80 -1.71 -1.14
N LYS A 6 15.19 -1.53 -2.32
CA LYS A 6 15.88 -0.82 -3.42
C LYS A 6 15.83 0.69 -3.20
N GLY A 7 16.95 1.27 -2.76
CA GLY A 7 17.11 2.71 -2.56
C GLY A 7 16.48 3.26 -1.27
N THR A 8 16.15 4.55 -1.28
CA THR A 8 15.63 5.31 -0.10
C THR A 8 14.11 5.28 0.04
N THR A 9 13.42 4.62 -0.88
CA THR A 9 11.96 4.54 -0.89
C THR A 9 11.49 3.30 -0.14
N ARG A 10 10.45 3.45 0.67
CA ARG A 10 9.66 2.37 1.28
C ARG A 10 8.19 2.60 0.95
N TYR A 11 7.39 1.55 1.07
CA TYR A 11 5.95 1.64 0.83
C TYR A 11 5.19 1.10 2.03
N LEU A 12 4.13 1.81 2.40
CA LEU A 12 3.07 1.35 3.29
C LEU A 12 1.80 1.16 2.45
N THR A 13 1.14 0.03 2.62
CA THR A 13 -0.11 -0.29 1.92
C THR A 13 -1.26 -0.34 2.92
N SER A 14 -2.37 0.32 2.60
CA SER A 14 -3.62 0.22 3.36
C SER A 14 -4.75 -0.27 2.44
N THR A 15 -5.54 -1.22 2.92
CA THR A 15 -6.71 -1.74 2.20
C THR A 15 -7.99 -1.25 2.88
N GLY A 16 -8.90 -0.65 2.12
CA GLY A 16 -10.22 -0.24 2.56
C GLY A 16 -11.24 -1.38 2.45
N ALA A 17 -12.33 -1.31 3.22
CA ALA A 17 -13.42 -2.28 3.17
C ALA A 17 -14.13 -2.33 1.80
N ASP A 18 -14.00 -1.27 1.01
CA ASP A 18 -14.50 -1.12 -0.36
C ASP A 18 -13.58 -1.75 -1.41
N GLY A 19 -12.51 -2.43 -1.01
CA GLY A 19 -11.52 -2.99 -1.95
C GLY A 19 -10.54 -1.96 -2.50
N THR A 20 -10.55 -0.73 -1.98
CA THR A 20 -9.52 0.26 -2.29
C THR A 20 -8.18 -0.17 -1.70
N ILE A 21 -7.09 -0.07 -2.46
CA ILE A 21 -5.71 -0.17 -1.97
C ILE A 21 -5.01 1.18 -2.17
N CYS A 22 -4.46 1.74 -1.09
CA CYS A 22 -3.62 2.94 -1.14
C CYS A 22 -2.16 2.58 -0.87
N PHE A 23 -1.26 3.01 -1.76
CA PHE A 23 0.19 2.92 -1.60
C PHE A 23 0.74 4.26 -1.15
N TRP A 24 1.28 4.29 0.07
CA TRP A 24 1.95 5.43 0.66
C TRP A 24 3.46 5.29 0.48
N GLN A 25 4.04 6.19 -0.32
CA GLN A 25 5.48 6.22 -0.51
C GLN A 25 6.14 6.96 0.65
N TRP A 26 6.97 6.25 1.41
CA TRP A 26 7.79 6.78 2.50
C TRP A 26 9.23 6.96 2.07
N HIS A 27 9.86 8.07 2.44
CA HIS A 27 11.27 8.32 2.15
C HIS A 27 12.13 8.27 3.43
N VAL A 28 13.08 7.35 3.48
CA VAL A 28 13.81 7.01 4.72
C VAL A 28 14.73 8.12 5.23
N LYS A 29 15.28 8.97 4.34
CA LYS A 29 16.21 10.05 4.75
C LYS A 29 15.49 11.30 5.23
N THR A 30 14.36 11.62 4.61
CA THR A 30 13.57 12.81 4.97
C THR A 30 12.50 12.49 6.00
N MET A 31 12.25 11.21 6.26
CA MET A 31 11.21 10.71 7.16
C MET A 31 9.82 11.31 6.87
N LYS A 32 9.49 11.40 5.57
CA LYS A 32 8.22 11.96 5.09
C LYS A 32 7.54 10.99 4.14
N PHE A 33 6.21 11.01 4.19
CA PHE A 33 5.39 10.47 3.12
C PHE A 33 5.32 11.47 1.96
N LYS A 34 5.08 10.97 0.75
CA LYS A 34 4.55 11.82 -0.33
C LYS A 34 3.15 12.31 0.05
N ASP A 35 2.83 13.54 -0.36
CA ASP A 35 1.56 14.20 -0.01
C ASP A 35 0.32 13.46 -0.52
N ARG A 36 0.46 12.67 -1.60
CA ARG A 36 -0.64 11.91 -2.19
C ARG A 36 -0.26 10.44 -2.35
N PRO A 37 -1.05 9.50 -1.81
CA PRO A 37 -0.87 8.09 -2.08
C PRO A 37 -1.32 7.75 -3.51
N VAL A 38 -0.80 6.65 -4.04
CA VAL A 38 -1.36 6.05 -5.25
C VAL A 38 -2.55 5.18 -4.83
N LYS A 39 -3.74 5.51 -5.33
CA LYS A 39 -4.99 4.80 -5.02
C LYS A 39 -5.38 3.89 -6.17
N PHE A 40 -5.61 2.61 -5.86
CA PHE A 40 -6.25 1.64 -6.74
C PHE A 40 -7.59 1.27 -6.12
N ALA A 41 -8.66 1.27 -6.91
CA ALA A 41 -9.98 0.87 -6.45
C ALA A 41 -10.49 -0.24 -7.37
N GLU A 42 -10.66 -1.44 -6.83
CA GLU A 42 -11.38 -2.49 -7.54
C GLU A 42 -12.87 -2.11 -7.57
N ARG A 43 -13.54 -2.35 -8.69
CA ARG A 43 -14.99 -2.05 -8.76
C ARG A 43 -15.72 -3.13 -7.95
N SER A 44 -16.49 -2.74 -6.94
CA SER A 44 -17.31 -3.69 -6.16
C SER A 44 -18.27 -4.46 -7.08
N ARG A 45 -18.18 -5.78 -7.09
CA ARG A 45 -19.12 -6.67 -7.80
C ARG A 45 -19.58 -7.77 -6.86
N PRO A 46 -20.83 -8.27 -6.98
CA PRO A 46 -21.27 -9.42 -6.20
C PRO A 46 -20.31 -10.61 -6.37
N GLY A 47 -19.93 -11.25 -5.26
CA GLY A 47 -19.07 -12.45 -5.25
C GLY A 47 -17.56 -12.21 -5.20
N VAL A 48 -17.08 -10.97 -5.09
CA VAL A 48 -15.64 -10.67 -4.96
C VAL A 48 -15.17 -10.88 -3.52
N GLN A 49 -14.12 -11.67 -3.32
CA GLN A 49 -13.44 -11.84 -2.03
C GLN A 49 -12.15 -11.01 -2.00
N ILE A 50 -11.98 -10.20 -0.95
CA ILE A 50 -10.74 -9.48 -0.69
C ILE A 50 -9.84 -10.35 0.19
N SER A 51 -8.59 -10.57 -0.24
CA SER A 51 -7.57 -11.23 0.56
C SER A 51 -6.42 -10.26 0.80
N CYS A 52 -6.01 -10.11 2.07
CA CYS A 52 -4.92 -9.23 2.47
C CYS A 52 -3.81 -10.08 3.11
N SER A 53 -2.63 -10.08 2.49
CA SER A 53 -1.45 -10.79 3.01
C SER A 53 -0.36 -9.80 3.36
N SER A 54 0.31 -10.02 4.48
CA SER A 54 1.49 -9.27 4.90
C SER A 54 2.63 -10.25 5.13
N PHE A 55 3.83 -9.85 4.71
CA PHE A 55 5.05 -10.61 4.96
C PHE A 55 5.93 -9.83 5.95
N SER A 56 6.43 -10.54 6.97
CA SER A 56 7.50 -10.10 7.87
C SER A 56 8.65 -11.11 7.81
N SER A 57 9.90 -10.62 7.86
CA SER A 57 11.05 -11.45 8.26
C SER A 57 11.13 -11.53 9.77
#